data_AF-A0A8I2G1A0-F1
#
_entry.id   AF-A0A8I2G1A0-F1
#
_cell.length_a   1.000
_cell.length_b   1.000
_cell.length_c   1.000
_cell.angle_alpha   90.00
_cell.angle_beta   90.00
_cell.angle_gamma   90.00
#
_symmetry.space_group_name_H-M   'P 1'
#
loop_
_entity.id
_entity.type
_entity.pdbx_description
1 polymer ?
#
loop_
_entity_poly.entity_id
_entity_poly.type
_entity_poly.pdbx_seq_one_letter_code
_entity_poly.pdbx_strand_id
1 'polypeptide(L)'
;MKIKLDFFRKPVVHLLCKLLLGGIFIYASLGKILHPSAFTEIVKNYRILSDILVNPVARILPWIEFTFGLLLVLGFLKRLSAGILSFLLLVFIAALGFNLIRGVNINCGCLFQSQPTDASSSTDMVVSIIRDFLLLIPGMIIIFFPQRPAAYTPQE
;
A
#
# COMPACT_ATOMS: atom_id res chain seq x y z
N MET A 1 3.73 -18.36 23.99
CA MET A 1 4.14 -17.87 22.65
C MET A 1 3.52 -18.66 21.49
N LYS A 2 3.46 -20.00 21.52
CA LYS A 2 2.83 -20.84 20.47
C LYS A 2 1.37 -20.47 20.14
N ILE A 3 0.53 -20.24 21.15
CA ILE A 3 -0.90 -19.91 21.00
C ILE A 3 -1.15 -18.63 20.17
N LYS A 4 -0.30 -17.60 20.29
CA LYS A 4 -0.43 -16.37 19.48
C LYS A 4 -0.08 -16.63 18.01
N LEU A 5 0.83 -17.56 17.72
CA LEU A 5 1.30 -17.85 16.37
C LEU A 5 0.26 -18.65 15.55
N ASP A 6 -0.49 -19.53 16.22
CA ASP A 6 -1.54 -20.33 15.60
C ASP A 6 -2.78 -19.48 15.25
N PHE A 7 -3.02 -18.41 16.01
CA PHE A 7 -4.07 -17.44 15.70
C PHE A 7 -3.85 -16.75 14.35
N PHE A 8 -2.63 -16.28 14.06
CA PHE A 8 -2.31 -15.60 12.80
C PHE A 8 -2.43 -16.51 11.58
N ARG A 9 -2.33 -17.84 11.77
CA ARG A 9 -2.45 -18.83 10.69
C ARG A 9 -3.91 -19.14 10.30
N LYS A 10 -4.90 -18.66 11.05
CA LYS A 10 -6.32 -18.97 10.79
C LYS A 10 -6.77 -18.47 9.41
N PRO A 11 -7.63 -19.22 8.68
CA PRO A 11 -8.18 -18.86 7.36
C PRO A 11 -8.74 -17.43 7.35
N VAL A 12 -9.57 -17.12 8.34
CA VAL A 12 -10.25 -15.83 8.52
C VAL A 12 -9.28 -14.68 8.70
N VAL A 13 -8.19 -14.86 9.46
CA VAL A 13 -7.24 -13.78 9.73
C VAL A 13 -6.51 -13.35 8.45
N HIS A 14 -6.07 -14.29 7.61
CA HIS A 14 -5.48 -13.89 6.33
C HIS A 14 -6.52 -13.32 5.38
N LEU A 15 -7.77 -13.84 5.38
CA LEU A 15 -8.80 -13.28 4.54
C LEU A 15 -8.97 -11.79 4.84
N LEU A 16 -9.09 -11.43 6.12
CA LEU A 16 -9.15 -10.04 6.56
C LEU A 16 -7.90 -9.25 6.18
N CYS A 17 -6.69 -9.81 6.41
CA CYS A 17 -5.44 -9.11 6.05
C CYS A 17 -5.33 -8.85 4.54
N LYS A 18 -5.73 -9.80 3.69
CA LYS A 18 -5.71 -9.65 2.22
C LYS A 18 -6.73 -8.63 1.75
N LEU A 19 -7.95 -8.69 2.28
CA LEU A 19 -9.02 -7.75 1.93
C LEU A 19 -8.66 -6.33 2.36
N LEU A 20 -8.09 -6.18 3.56
CA LEU A 20 -7.68 -4.88 4.07
C LEU A 20 -6.52 -4.31 3.25
N LEU A 21 -5.41 -5.04 3.14
CA LEU A 21 -4.23 -4.54 2.41
C LEU A 21 -4.52 -4.36 0.92
N GLY A 22 -5.04 -5.41 0.27
CA GLY A 22 -5.30 -5.39 -1.17
C GLY A 22 -6.43 -4.44 -1.55
N GLY A 23 -7.53 -4.40 -0.79
CA GLY A 23 -8.65 -3.50 -1.03
C GLY A 23 -8.28 -2.03 -0.92
N ILE A 24 -7.45 -1.68 0.08
CA ILE A 24 -6.92 -0.32 0.25
C ILE A 24 -6.07 0.09 -0.95
N PHE A 25 -5.17 -0.77 -1.42
CA PHE A 25 -4.34 -0.48 -2.59
C PHE A 25 -5.16 -0.37 -3.89
N ILE A 26 -6.17 -1.22 -4.08
CA ILE A 26 -7.10 -1.12 -5.22
C ILE A 26 -7.81 0.24 -5.17
N TYR A 27 -8.40 0.60 -4.04
CA TYR A 27 -9.11 1.87 -3.90
C TYR A 27 -8.18 3.07 -4.13
N ALA A 28 -6.97 3.04 -3.55
CA ALA A 28 -5.97 4.10 -3.70
C ALA A 28 -5.48 4.27 -5.13
N SER A 29 -5.29 3.17 -5.86
CA SER A 29 -4.78 3.20 -7.23
C SER A 29 -5.82 3.63 -8.26
N LEU A 30 -7.11 3.34 -8.02
CA LEU A 30 -8.19 3.76 -8.92
C LEU A 30 -8.22 5.29 -9.12
N GLY A 31 -8.11 6.07 -8.04
CA GLY A 31 -8.05 7.54 -8.15
C GLY A 31 -6.85 8.02 -8.98
N LYS A 32 -5.69 7.36 -8.84
CA LYS A 32 -4.47 7.68 -9.60
C LYS A 32 -4.58 7.29 -11.08
N ILE A 33 -5.29 6.21 -11.39
CA ILE A 33 -5.53 5.75 -12.77
C ILE A 33 -6.54 6.65 -13.48
N LEU A 34 -7.60 7.08 -12.79
CA LEU A 34 -8.64 7.95 -13.36
C LEU A 34 -8.13 9.39 -13.61
N HIS A 35 -7.23 9.87 -12.76
CA HIS A 35 -6.66 11.23 -12.86
C HIS A 35 -5.13 11.22 -12.88
N PRO A 36 -4.50 10.70 -13.96
CA PRO A 36 -3.05 10.53 -14.02
C PRO A 36 -2.29 11.86 -14.04
N SER A 37 -2.88 12.93 -14.58
CA SER A 37 -2.28 14.27 -14.56
C SER A 37 -2.14 14.81 -13.13
N ALA A 38 -3.21 14.73 -12.33
CA ALA A 38 -3.19 15.12 -10.92
C ALA A 38 -2.16 14.32 -10.12
N PHE A 39 -2.08 13.00 -10.34
CA PHE A 39 -1.07 12.17 -9.68
C PHE A 39 0.36 12.51 -10.12
N THR A 40 0.57 12.86 -11.39
CA THR A 40 1.87 13.31 -11.90
C THR A 40 2.32 14.60 -11.21
N GLU A 41 1.42 15.57 -11.02
CA GLU A 41 1.71 16.80 -10.28
C GLU A 41 2.06 16.52 -8.82
N ILE A 42 1.31 15.62 -8.17
CA ILE A 42 1.63 15.15 -6.83
C ILE A 42 3.05 14.58 -6.79
N VAL A 43 3.40 13.62 -7.66
CA VAL A 43 4.73 13.01 -7.71
C VAL A 43 5.83 14.05 -7.98
N LYS A 44 5.59 15.02 -8.87
CA LYS A 44 6.51 16.12 -9.14
C LYS A 44 6.79 16.96 -7.89
N ASN A 45 5.76 17.20 -7.08
CA ASN A 45 5.86 17.99 -5.85
C ASN A 45 6.72 17.32 -4.76
N TYR A 46 6.95 16.00 -4.81
CA TYR A 46 7.89 15.35 -3.91
C TYR A 46 9.33 15.82 -4.13
N ARG A 47 9.68 16.33 -5.33
CA ARG A 47 11.04 16.81 -5.66
C ARG A 47 12.14 15.78 -5.34
N ILE A 48 11.82 14.49 -5.50
CA ILE A 48 12.75 13.36 -5.33
C ILE A 48 13.23 12.84 -6.68
N LEU A 49 12.33 12.73 -7.66
CA LEU A 49 12.61 12.20 -8.99
C LEU A 49 12.97 13.34 -9.96
N SER A 50 13.75 13.02 -10.99
CA SER A 50 13.96 13.91 -12.14
C SER A 50 12.70 14.00 -13.00
N ASP A 51 12.52 15.12 -13.71
CA ASP A 51 11.34 15.36 -14.55
C ASP A 51 11.10 14.26 -15.59
N ILE A 52 12.16 13.61 -16.07
CA ILE A 52 12.10 12.49 -17.03
C ILE A 52 11.44 11.26 -16.40
N LEU A 53 11.66 11.02 -15.10
CA LEU A 53 11.15 9.85 -14.38
C LEU A 53 9.76 10.06 -13.78
N VAL A 54 9.33 11.32 -13.58
CA VAL A 54 8.03 11.63 -12.97
C VAL A 54 6.88 11.01 -13.77
N ASN A 55 6.83 11.23 -15.09
CA ASN A 55 5.78 10.71 -15.96
C ASN A 55 5.69 9.17 -16.00
N PRO A 56 6.78 8.42 -16.27
CA PRO A 56 6.71 6.96 -16.30
C PRO A 56 6.34 6.38 -14.93
N VAL A 57 6.86 6.92 -13.83
CA VAL A 57 6.53 6.44 -12.48
C VAL A 57 5.08 6.73 -12.14
N ALA A 58 4.59 7.94 -12.39
CA ALA A 58 3.19 8.29 -12.15
C ALA A 58 2.20 7.43 -12.96
N ARG A 59 2.61 6.95 -14.15
CA ARG A 59 1.80 6.06 -14.96
C ARG A 59 1.89 4.61 -14.51
N ILE A 60 3.09 4.07 -14.29
CA ILE A 60 3.30 2.63 -14.06
C ILE A 60 2.93 2.23 -12.63
N LEU A 61 3.26 3.07 -11.65
CA LEU A 61 3.09 2.76 -10.23
C LEU A 61 1.63 2.41 -9.87
N PRO A 62 0.60 3.18 -10.29
CA PRO A 62 -0.79 2.84 -10.00
C PRO A 62 -1.22 1.49 -10.57
N TRP A 63 -0.73 1.10 -11.75
CA TRP A 63 -1.06 -0.20 -12.34
C TRP A 63 -0.42 -1.35 -11.56
N ILE A 64 0.80 -1.17 -11.05
CA ILE A 64 1.45 -2.15 -10.17
C ILE A 64 0.63 -2.29 -8.87
N GLU A 65 0.30 -1.17 -8.22
CA GLU A 65 -0.53 -1.13 -7.01
C GLU A 65 -1.87 -1.84 -7.21
N PHE A 66 -2.58 -1.51 -8.28
CA PHE A 66 -3.88 -2.09 -8.61
C PHE A 66 -3.78 -3.60 -8.87
N THR A 67 -2.83 -4.02 -9.71
CA THR A 67 -2.68 -5.41 -10.12
C THR A 67 -2.32 -6.31 -8.94
N PHE A 68 -1.33 -5.92 -8.13
CA PHE A 68 -0.96 -6.71 -6.96
C PHE A 68 -1.99 -6.62 -5.83
N GLY A 69 -2.72 -5.50 -5.72
CA GLY A 69 -3.90 -5.38 -4.86
C GLY A 69 -4.97 -6.40 -5.24
N LEU A 70 -5.32 -6.48 -6.53
CA LEU A 70 -6.31 -7.40 -7.06
C LEU A 70 -5.89 -8.86 -6.90
N LEU A 71 -4.64 -9.20 -7.27
CA LEU A 71 -4.09 -10.54 -7.08
C LEU A 71 -4.15 -10.98 -5.61
N LEU A 72 -3.82 -10.07 -4.68
CA LEU A 72 -3.86 -10.36 -3.26
C LEU A 72 -5.29 -10.64 -2.77
N VAL A 73 -6.26 -9.81 -3.16
CA VAL A 73 -7.68 -9.99 -2.81
C VAL A 73 -8.20 -11.33 -3.34
N LEU A 74 -7.98 -11.61 -4.63
CA LEU A 74 -8.37 -12.85 -5.29
C LEU A 74 -7.64 -14.08 -4.73
N GLY A 75 -6.55 -13.90 -3.99
CA GLY A 75 -5.79 -14.98 -3.36
C GLY A 75 -4.76 -15.64 -4.26
N PHE A 76 -4.39 -15.02 -5.38
CA PHE A 76 -3.30 -15.43 -6.25
C PHE A 76 -1.98 -14.84 -5.78
N LEU A 77 -0.89 -15.63 -5.88
CA LEU A 77 0.48 -15.21 -5.56
C LEU A 77 0.60 -14.45 -4.22
N LYS A 78 -0.20 -14.84 -3.22
CA LYS A 78 -0.44 -14.08 -1.96
C LYS A 78 0.81 -13.49 -1.33
N ARG A 79 1.88 -14.27 -1.25
CA ARG A 79 3.15 -13.86 -0.62
C ARG A 79 3.92 -12.85 -1.46
N LEU A 80 3.94 -13.03 -2.77
CA LEU A 80 4.57 -12.09 -3.70
C LEU A 80 3.79 -10.77 -3.74
N SER A 81 2.46 -10.84 -3.90
CA SER A 81 1.60 -9.66 -3.93
C SER A 81 1.69 -8.87 -2.63
N ALA A 82 1.61 -9.53 -1.47
CA ALA A 82 1.81 -8.87 -0.18
C ALA A 82 3.21 -8.25 -0.06
N GLY A 83 4.26 -8.95 -0.50
CA GLY A 83 5.63 -8.44 -0.51
C GLY A 83 5.80 -7.18 -1.34
N ILE A 84 5.26 -7.16 -2.56
CA ILE A 84 5.34 -6.00 -3.45
C ILE A 84 4.56 -4.81 -2.87
N LEU A 85 3.33 -5.01 -2.40
CA LEU A 85 2.54 -3.93 -1.80
C LEU A 85 3.19 -3.38 -0.52
N SER A 86 3.74 -4.25 0.34
CA SER A 86 4.49 -3.81 1.52
C SER A 86 5.77 -3.05 1.16
N PHE A 87 6.47 -3.46 0.11
CA PHE A 87 7.63 -2.73 -0.40
C PHE A 87 7.24 -1.33 -0.92
N LEU A 88 6.15 -1.24 -1.68
CA LEU A 88 5.63 0.04 -2.15
C LEU A 88 5.22 0.97 -0.99
N LEU A 89 4.58 0.43 0.05
CA LEU A 89 4.30 1.17 1.29
C LEU A 89 5.58 1.72 1.93
N LEU A 90 6.64 0.91 2.03
CA LEU A 90 7.92 1.36 2.60
C LEU A 90 8.54 2.49 1.79
N VAL A 91 8.54 2.38 0.46
CA VAL A 91 9.02 3.45 -0.44
C VAL A 91 8.21 4.73 -0.22
N PHE A 92 6.89 4.60 -0.08
CA PHE A 92 6.01 5.74 0.13
C PHE A 92 6.22 6.42 1.49
N ILE A 93 6.34 5.63 2.57
CA ILE A 93 6.71 6.10 3.90
C ILE A 93 8.06 6.84 3.87
N ALA A 94 9.06 6.29 3.19
CA ALA A 94 10.37 6.92 3.06
C ALA A 94 10.29 8.25 2.30
N ALA A 95 9.51 8.30 1.21
CA ALA A 95 9.32 9.51 0.42
C ALA A 95 8.60 10.62 1.21
N LEU A 96 7.59 10.27 2.00
CA LEU A 96 6.91 11.20 2.91
C LEU A 96 7.83 11.68 4.04
N GLY A 97 8.50 10.75 4.73
CA GLY A 97 9.41 11.07 5.82
C GLY A 97 10.55 11.99 5.37
N PHE A 98 11.08 11.76 4.18
CA PHE A 98 12.11 12.62 3.59
C PHE A 98 11.62 14.05 3.31
N ASN A 99 10.40 14.20 2.77
CA ASN A 99 9.80 15.53 2.56
C ASN A 99 9.48 16.23 3.88
N LEU A 100 9.02 15.49 4.89
CA LEU A 100 8.76 16.01 6.22
C LEU A 100 10.03 16.57 6.87
N ILE A 101 11.16 15.85 6.78
CA ILE A 101 12.46 16.30 7.31
C ILE A 101 12.94 17.57 6.59
N ARG A 102 12.63 17.71 5.30
CA ARG A 102 12.95 18.93 4.51
C ARG A 102 12.00 20.10 4.78
N GLY A 103 10.93 19.90 5.54
CA GLY A 103 9.90 20.90 5.77
C GLY A 103 9.08 21.24 4.51
N VAL A 104 9.09 20.37 3.49
CA VAL A 104 8.33 20.57 2.26
C VAL A 104 6.93 20.03 2.46
N ASN A 105 5.95 20.93 2.58
CA ASN A 105 4.54 20.55 2.70
C ASN A 105 3.96 20.14 1.33
N ILE A 106 4.07 18.86 0.99
CA ILE A 106 3.40 18.20 -0.13
C ILE A 106 1.96 17.81 0.23
N ASN A 107 1.04 18.01 -0.73
CA ASN A 107 -0.27 17.39 -0.64
C ASN A 107 -0.10 15.89 -0.95
N CYS A 108 -0.18 15.03 0.07
CA CYS A 108 0.27 13.64 -0.02
C CYS A 108 -0.49 12.80 -1.07
N GLY A 109 -1.68 13.25 -1.49
CA GLY A 109 -2.51 12.53 -2.47
C GLY A 109 -2.93 11.13 -2.03
N CYS A 110 -2.78 10.79 -0.74
CA CYS A 110 -3.02 9.45 -0.23
C CYS A 110 -4.48 9.25 0.14
N LEU A 111 -5.03 8.12 -0.33
CA LEU A 111 -6.13 7.29 0.22
C LEU A 111 -7.46 7.95 0.61
N PHE A 112 -7.52 9.24 0.92
CA PHE A 112 -8.72 9.97 1.39
C PHE A 112 -8.72 11.46 1.02
N GLN A 113 -7.66 12.03 0.44
CA GLN A 113 -7.64 13.45 0.08
C GLN A 113 -8.14 13.64 -1.36
N SER A 114 -9.45 13.77 -1.55
CA SER A 114 -10.08 14.09 -2.83
C SER A 114 -10.24 15.58 -3.08
N GLN A 115 -9.72 16.46 -2.21
CA GLN A 115 -9.86 17.91 -2.34
C GLN A 115 -8.55 18.64 -1.96
N PRO A 116 -8.14 19.66 -2.73
CA PRO A 116 -7.09 20.58 -2.32
C PRO A 116 -7.65 21.46 -1.21
N THR A 117 -7.40 21.10 0.05
CA THR A 117 -7.59 22.04 1.16
C THR A 117 -6.35 22.92 1.23
N ASP A 118 -6.53 24.23 1.18
CA ASP A 118 -5.50 25.28 1.11
C ASP A 118 -4.53 25.34 2.33
N ALA A 119 -4.59 24.34 3.21
CA ALA A 119 -3.67 24.16 4.32
C ALA A 119 -3.23 22.70 4.37
N SER A 120 -2.23 22.33 3.56
CA SER A 120 -1.47 21.09 3.76
C SER A 120 -0.67 21.22 5.05
N SER A 121 -1.27 20.82 6.16
CA SER A 121 -0.64 20.87 7.48
C SER A 121 0.33 19.70 7.62
N SER A 122 1.46 19.93 8.29
CA SER A 122 2.43 18.87 8.64
C SER A 122 1.75 17.69 9.36
N THR A 123 0.62 17.92 10.03
CA THR A 123 -0.22 16.92 10.68
C THR A 123 -0.73 15.85 9.70
N ASP A 124 -1.15 16.22 8.49
CA ASP A 124 -1.74 15.29 7.51
C ASP A 124 -0.70 14.30 6.97
N MET A 125 0.56 14.74 6.87
CA MET A 125 1.67 13.87 6.52
C MET A 125 1.97 12.87 7.61
N VAL A 126 2.01 13.31 8.86
CA VAL A 126 2.30 12.45 10.01
C VAL A 126 1.21 11.38 10.14
N VAL A 127 -0.06 11.76 9.99
CA VAL A 127 -1.19 10.82 9.97
C VAL A 127 -1.04 9.81 8.83
N SER A 128 -0.66 10.26 7.64
CA SER A 128 -0.41 9.36 6.51
C SER A 128 0.70 8.37 6.79
N ILE A 129 1.84 8.82 7.34
CA ILE A 129 2.96 7.96 7.73
C ILE A 129 2.51 6.92 8.77
N ILE A 130 1.80 7.33 9.82
CA ILE A 130 1.30 6.42 10.88
C ILE A 130 0.37 5.37 10.28
N ARG A 131 -0.60 5.79 9.45
CA ARG A 131 -1.51 4.87 8.75
C ARG A 131 -0.74 3.87 7.91
N ASP A 132 0.25 4.33 7.16
CA ASP A 132 1.01 3.49 6.25
C ASP A 132 1.90 2.49 7.02
N PHE A 133 2.47 2.88 8.16
CA PHE A 133 3.13 1.97 9.10
C PHE A 133 2.15 0.92 9.65
N LEU A 134 0.93 1.31 9.99
CA LEU A 134 -0.11 0.38 10.46
C LEU A 134 -0.50 -0.61 9.36
N LEU A 135 -0.54 -0.17 8.10
CA LEU A 135 -0.83 -1.00 6.93
C LEU A 135 0.28 -2.02 6.59
N LEU A 136 1.50 -1.86 7.12
CA LEU A 136 2.53 -2.89 6.98
C LEU A 136 2.20 -4.17 7.77
N ILE A 137 1.48 -4.05 8.89
CA ILE A 137 1.15 -5.18 9.77
C ILE A 137 0.45 -6.33 9.02
N PRO A 138 -0.66 -6.13 8.29
CA PRO A 138 -1.33 -7.21 7.53
C PRO A 138 -0.41 -7.83 6.47
N GLY A 139 0.44 -7.04 5.81
CA GLY A 139 1.41 -7.53 4.83
C GLY A 139 2.44 -8.46 5.48
N MET A 140 3.01 -8.04 6.61
CA MET A 140 3.94 -8.83 7.40
C MET A 140 3.29 -10.14 7.89
N ILE A 141 2.04 -10.10 8.35
CA ILE A 141 1.31 -11.32 8.76
C ILE A 141 1.24 -12.33 7.60
N ILE A 142 0.88 -11.88 6.40
CA ILE A 142 0.77 -12.74 5.21
C ILE A 142 2.14 -13.32 4.80
N ILE A 143 3.21 -12.53 4.91
CA ILE A 143 4.57 -12.92 4.49
C ILE A 143 5.21 -13.93 5.45
N PHE A 144 5.07 -13.70 6.76
CA PHE A 144 5.74 -14.48 7.81
C PHE A 144 4.92 -15.66 8.30
N PHE A 145 3.59 -15.63 8.18
CA PHE A 145 2.69 -16.70 8.60
C PHE A 145 1.92 -17.33 7.44
N PRO A 146 2.59 -17.81 6.37
CA PRO A 146 1.88 -18.33 5.21
C PRO A 146 0.89 -19.44 5.61
N GLN A 147 -0.36 -19.26 5.19
CA GLN A 147 -1.39 -20.29 5.35
C GLN A 147 -0.94 -21.56 4.64
N ARG A 148 -0.93 -22.67 5.38
CA ARG A 148 -0.75 -23.98 4.78
C ARG A 148 -1.90 -24.19 3.79
N PRO A 149 -1.64 -24.65 2.55
CA PRO A 149 -2.72 -25.10 1.70
C PRO A 149 -3.53 -26.13 2.50
N ALA A 150 -4.86 -26.03 2.44
CA ALA A 150 -5.71 -27.07 3.00
C ALA A 150 -5.23 -28.39 2.38
N ALA A 151 -4.66 -29.28 3.19
CA ALA A 151 -4.24 -30.57 2.70
C ALA A 151 -5.48 -31.24 2.08
N TYR A 152 -5.35 -31.71 0.84
CA TYR A 152 -6.34 -32.59 0.25
C TYR A 152 -6.41 -33.84 1.14
N THR A 153 -7.42 -33.95 1.99
CA THR A 153 -7.76 -35.21 2.65
C THR A 153 -8.58 -36.01 1.63
N PRO A 154 -8.04 -37.11 1.06
CA PRO A 154 -8.88 -38.06 0.35
C PRO A 154 -9.94 -38.53 1.34
N GLN A 155 -11.20 -38.53 0.92
CA GLN A 155 -12.26 -39.19 1.68
C GLN A 155 -12.02 -40.69 1.53
N GLU A 156 -11.59 -41.36 2.61
CA GLU A 156 -11.71 -42.82 2.77
C GLU A 156 -12.96 -43.14 3.57
#